data_AF-A0A2D6CY50-F1
#
_entry.id   AF-A0A2D6CY50-F1
#
_cell.length_a   1.000
_cell.length_b   1.000
_cell.length_c   1.000
_cell.angle_alpha   90.00
_cell.angle_beta   90.00
_cell.angle_gamma   90.00
#
_symmetry.space_group_name_H-M   'P 1'
#
loop_
_entity.id
_entity.type
_entity.pdbx_description
1 polymer ?
#
loop_
_entity_poly.entity_id
_entity_poly.type
_entity_poly.pdbx_seq_one_letter_code
_entity_poly.pdbx_strand_id
1 'polypeptide(L)'
;MRVGERVLYSLLGGSVALLAFWAGGGGSHAAVAYGIGVCALVVVIAIALTERKAIARGKKADTEFGTLTCARLRVVDDSGQVFGLMDSDEHGGRLRVLGADGKASVKIGVDRQGGSVIVWGDDDQECAKVGMGADGGTVMIWGEDGKARAKIGAEGDGGSFVLWGADGKARSKMAAAEQGGSMIIWGPDGQPRAALGVTGEGGVMGVSGNDGRARAVMGVDTDGGDLRVFGNDGRTRGVLSVEADVGVIGVAGHDGRPRVGVGVNADEGFVNVYGDDGRVRGAMGVGDGGGDVRVYGSDGVAQACLGVGDEGGMMYAQNTDGEVTTTLPRRGRPARV
;
A
#
# COMPACT_ATOMS: atom_id res chain seq x y z
N MET A 1 -65.98 -18.59 7.45
CA MET A 1 -66.19 -17.14 7.26
C MET A 1 -65.70 -16.39 8.48
N ARG A 2 -64.75 -15.48 8.29
CA ARG A 2 -64.23 -14.60 9.33
C ARG A 2 -65.29 -13.55 9.70
N VAL A 3 -65.26 -13.02 10.92
CA VAL A 3 -66.27 -12.05 11.42
C VAL A 3 -66.43 -10.84 10.48
N GLY A 4 -65.34 -10.37 9.86
CA GLY A 4 -65.38 -9.28 8.87
C GLY A 4 -66.08 -9.62 7.54
N GLU A 5 -66.02 -10.88 7.09
CA GLU A 5 -66.73 -11.31 5.88
C GLU A 5 -68.24 -11.32 6.11
N ARG A 6 -68.70 -11.72 7.31
CA ARG A 6 -70.13 -11.72 7.66
C ARG A 6 -70.75 -10.32 7.61
N VAL A 7 -70.01 -9.30 8.02
CA VAL A 7 -70.46 -7.89 8.00
C VAL A 7 -70.52 -7.35 6.56
N LEU A 8 -69.57 -7.72 5.72
CA LEU A 8 -69.56 -7.30 4.32
C LEU A 8 -70.71 -7.94 3.53
N TYR A 9 -70.98 -9.23 3.75
CA TYR A 9 -72.09 -9.93 3.11
C TYR A 9 -73.47 -9.46 3.61
N SER A 10 -73.60 -9.11 4.91
CA SER A 10 -74.87 -8.55 5.42
C SER A 10 -75.14 -7.14 4.90
N LEU A 11 -74.10 -6.31 4.75
CA LEU A 11 -74.21 -4.98 4.15
C LEU A 11 -74.54 -5.05 2.65
N LEU A 12 -73.81 -5.88 1.88
CA LEU A 12 -74.10 -6.09 0.45
C LEU A 12 -75.49 -6.69 0.22
N GLY A 13 -75.91 -7.66 1.04
CA GLY A 13 -77.25 -8.24 0.98
C GLY A 13 -78.35 -7.21 1.30
N GLY A 14 -78.12 -6.33 2.29
CA GLY A 14 -79.03 -5.24 2.63
C GLY A 14 -79.15 -4.19 1.53
N SER A 15 -78.04 -3.83 0.87
CA SER A 15 -78.04 -2.87 -0.24
C SER A 15 -78.75 -3.39 -1.49
N VAL A 16 -78.60 -4.68 -1.81
CA VAL A 16 -79.31 -5.30 -2.94
C VAL A 16 -80.81 -5.40 -2.68
N ALA A 17 -81.22 -5.69 -1.45
CA ALA A 17 -82.64 -5.69 -1.06
C ALA A 17 -83.27 -4.28 -1.15
N LEU A 18 -82.52 -3.24 -0.78
CA LEU A 18 -82.98 -1.85 -0.87
C LEU A 18 -83.15 -1.38 -2.33
N LEU A 19 -82.23 -1.79 -3.22
CA LEU A 19 -82.30 -1.48 -4.66
C LEU A 19 -83.46 -2.22 -5.33
N ALA A 20 -83.74 -3.47 -4.94
CA ALA A 20 -84.89 -4.23 -5.45
C ALA A 20 -86.24 -3.62 -5.02
N PHE A 21 -86.32 -3.09 -3.80
CA PHE A 21 -87.53 -2.40 -3.31
C PHE A 21 -87.83 -1.12 -4.12
N TRP A 22 -86.80 -0.38 -4.54
CA TRP A 22 -86.95 0.83 -5.35
C TRP A 22 -87.22 0.56 -6.83
N ALA A 23 -86.77 -0.57 -7.37
CA ALA A 23 -87.05 -0.94 -8.77
C ALA A 23 -88.50 -1.42 -8.99
N GLY A 24 -89.21 -1.85 -7.92
CA GLY A 24 -90.59 -2.33 -7.99
C GLY A 24 -91.68 -1.28 -7.78
N GLY A 25 -91.35 -0.11 -7.22
CA GLY A 25 -92.28 1.01 -7.04
C GLY A 25 -91.99 2.10 -8.06
N GLY A 26 -92.99 2.51 -8.85
CA GLY A 26 -92.90 3.52 -9.93
C GLY A 26 -92.54 4.94 -9.47
N GLY A 27 -91.43 5.11 -8.77
CA GLY A 27 -90.86 6.39 -8.38
C GLY A 27 -90.16 7.07 -9.55
N SER A 28 -90.20 8.40 -9.57
CA SER A 28 -89.57 9.22 -10.59
C SER A 28 -88.06 9.00 -10.66
N HIS A 29 -87.49 9.13 -11.87
CA HIS A 29 -86.06 8.92 -12.17
C HIS A 29 -85.08 9.64 -11.23
N ALA A 30 -85.50 10.72 -10.56
CA ALA A 30 -84.71 11.44 -9.58
C ALA A 30 -84.41 10.60 -8.31
N ALA A 31 -85.36 9.77 -7.86
CA ALA A 31 -85.20 9.03 -6.61
C ALA A 31 -84.27 7.81 -6.74
N VAL A 32 -84.23 7.19 -7.93
CA VAL A 32 -83.29 6.11 -8.25
C VAL A 32 -81.85 6.63 -8.32
N ALA A 33 -81.64 7.84 -8.86
CA ALA A 33 -80.33 8.47 -8.90
C ALA A 33 -79.78 8.79 -7.50
N TYR A 34 -80.63 9.27 -6.58
CA TYR A 34 -80.25 9.50 -5.19
C TYR A 34 -79.92 8.19 -4.45
N GLY A 35 -80.68 7.11 -4.68
CA GLY A 35 -80.42 5.81 -4.06
C GLY A 35 -79.07 5.19 -4.48
N ILE A 36 -78.73 5.29 -5.77
CA ILE A 36 -77.44 4.82 -6.29
C ILE A 36 -76.29 5.67 -5.76
N GLY A 37 -76.47 7.00 -5.70
CA GLY A 37 -75.47 7.92 -5.14
C GLY A 37 -75.13 7.64 -3.67
N VAL A 38 -76.14 7.35 -2.84
CA VAL A 38 -75.94 7.03 -1.42
C VAL A 38 -75.27 5.66 -1.24
N CYS A 39 -75.64 4.65 -2.04
CA CYS A 39 -74.99 3.35 -1.98
C CYS A 39 -73.51 3.41 -2.41
N ALA A 40 -73.20 4.16 -3.47
CA ALA A 40 -71.83 4.38 -3.91
C ALA A 40 -71.00 5.10 -2.84
N LEU A 41 -71.58 6.12 -2.17
CA LEU A 41 -70.92 6.82 -1.07
C LEU A 41 -70.64 5.89 0.12
N VAL A 42 -71.60 5.03 0.49
CA VAL A 42 -71.43 4.06 1.59
C VAL A 42 -70.37 3.02 1.26
N VAL A 43 -70.29 2.54 0.01
CA VAL A 43 -69.25 1.62 -0.45
C VAL A 43 -67.88 2.30 -0.43
N VAL A 44 -67.76 3.55 -0.89
CA VAL A 44 -66.51 4.32 -0.84
C VAL A 44 -66.07 4.56 0.60
N ILE A 45 -67.01 4.90 1.51
CA ILE A 45 -66.71 5.05 2.94
C ILE A 45 -66.30 3.71 3.55
N ALA A 46 -66.95 2.61 3.20
CA ALA A 46 -66.58 1.27 3.70
C ALA A 46 -65.21 0.81 3.18
N ILE A 47 -64.85 1.11 1.93
CA ILE A 47 -63.51 0.87 1.38
C ILE A 47 -62.48 1.76 2.11
N ALA A 48 -62.77 3.06 2.28
CA ALA A 48 -61.90 3.98 3.00
C ALA A 48 -61.71 3.60 4.48
N LEU A 49 -62.71 2.98 5.11
CA LEU A 49 -62.62 2.50 6.50
C LEU A 49 -61.95 1.13 6.62
N THR A 50 -62.02 0.28 5.60
CA THR A 50 -61.39 -1.06 5.59
C THR A 50 -59.96 -1.06 5.06
N GLU A 51 -59.59 -0.08 4.24
CA GLU A 51 -58.20 0.16 3.80
C GLU A 51 -57.34 0.91 4.83
N ARG A 52 -57.84 1.20 6.04
CA ARG A 52 -57.00 1.60 7.19
C ARG A 52 -56.14 0.45 7.73
N LYS A 53 -55.55 -0.36 6.85
CA LYS A 53 -54.39 -1.20 7.20
C LYS A 53 -53.12 -0.35 7.00
N ALA A 54 -52.70 0.24 8.11
CA ALA A 54 -51.34 0.69 8.38
C ALA A 54 -50.73 1.69 7.38
N ILE A 55 -51.29 2.90 7.30
CA ILE A 55 -50.47 4.10 7.08
C ILE A 55 -50.41 4.79 8.43
N ALA A 56 -49.31 4.58 9.16
CA ALA A 56 -49.01 5.29 10.39
C ALA A 56 -48.67 6.74 10.07
N ARG A 57 -49.68 7.57 9.79
CA ARG A 57 -49.59 9.03 9.89
C ARG A 57 -50.07 9.44 11.28
N GLY A 58 -49.27 9.08 12.28
CA GLY A 58 -49.35 9.63 13.63
C GLY A 58 -48.19 10.59 13.84
N LYS A 59 -48.41 11.66 14.61
CA LYS A 59 -47.34 12.45 15.24
C LYS A 59 -46.20 11.51 15.68
N LYS A 60 -44.94 11.86 15.40
CA LYS A 60 -43.75 11.15 15.89
C LYS A 60 -43.84 11.06 17.42
N ALA A 61 -44.49 10.02 17.92
CA ALA A 61 -44.28 9.54 19.26
C ALA A 61 -43.00 8.70 19.16
N ASP A 62 -41.98 9.07 19.92
CA ASP A 62 -40.83 8.20 20.13
C ASP A 62 -41.39 6.87 20.64
N THR A 63 -41.44 5.89 19.74
CA THR A 63 -41.99 4.57 20.01
C THR A 63 -40.80 3.66 20.20
N GLU A 64 -40.56 3.25 21.44
CA GLU A 64 -39.55 2.25 21.73
C GLU A 64 -40.07 0.87 21.36
N PHE A 65 -39.37 0.19 20.46
CA PHE A 65 -39.58 -1.22 20.18
C PHE A 65 -38.50 -2.02 20.90
N GLY A 66 -38.87 -3.16 21.49
CA GLY A 66 -37.91 -4.11 22.01
C GLY A 66 -37.18 -4.84 20.88
N THR A 67 -37.66 -6.02 20.52
CA THR A 67 -37.10 -6.83 19.43
C THR A 67 -37.96 -6.75 18.17
N LEU A 68 -37.33 -6.52 17.02
CA LEU A 68 -37.98 -6.55 15.70
C LEU A 68 -37.59 -7.83 14.96
N THR A 69 -38.56 -8.71 14.70
CA THR A 69 -38.38 -9.93 13.89
C THR A 69 -39.09 -9.76 12.55
N CYS A 70 -38.32 -9.70 11.46
CA CYS A 70 -38.85 -9.57 10.12
C CYS A 70 -37.89 -10.18 9.09
N ALA A 71 -38.41 -10.60 7.94
CA ALA A 71 -37.57 -11.05 6.81
C ALA A 71 -36.86 -9.87 6.12
N ARG A 72 -37.40 -8.66 6.28
CA ARG A 72 -36.88 -7.43 5.68
C ARG A 72 -37.32 -6.22 6.50
N LEU A 73 -36.36 -5.36 6.86
CA LEU A 73 -36.61 -4.06 7.47
C LEU A 73 -36.26 -2.96 6.46
N ARG A 74 -37.22 -2.08 6.18
CA ARG A 74 -37.06 -0.91 5.31
C ARG A 74 -37.23 0.36 6.13
N VAL A 75 -36.26 1.26 6.04
CA VAL A 75 -36.36 2.62 6.56
C VAL A 75 -36.66 3.54 5.39
N VAL A 76 -37.78 4.26 5.46
CA VAL A 76 -38.31 5.09 4.37
C VAL A 76 -38.53 6.54 4.80
N ASP A 77 -38.48 7.46 3.85
CA ASP A 77 -38.83 8.86 4.05
C ASP A 77 -40.35 9.12 3.91
N ASP A 78 -40.76 10.39 3.98
CA ASP A 78 -42.18 10.80 3.88
C ASP A 78 -42.81 10.51 2.51
N SER A 79 -41.99 10.34 1.46
CA SER A 79 -42.42 9.96 0.11
C SER A 79 -42.54 8.45 -0.09
N GLY A 80 -42.03 7.66 0.87
CA GLY A 80 -41.94 6.20 0.78
C GLY A 80 -40.65 5.69 0.12
N GLN A 81 -39.71 6.60 -0.17
CA GLN A 81 -38.39 6.26 -0.69
C GLN A 81 -37.57 5.57 0.39
N VAL A 82 -36.88 4.48 0.04
CA VAL A 82 -36.04 3.70 0.97
C VAL A 82 -34.65 4.32 1.04
N PHE A 83 -34.13 4.56 2.25
CA PHE A 83 -32.75 4.99 2.48
C PHE A 83 -31.96 4.02 3.39
N GLY A 84 -32.64 3.08 4.04
CA GLY A 84 -32.02 2.00 4.81
C GLY A 84 -32.72 0.67 4.58
N LEU A 85 -31.96 -0.40 4.37
CA LEU A 85 -32.50 -1.73 4.08
C LEU A 85 -31.68 -2.81 4.77
N MET A 86 -32.34 -3.64 5.59
CA MET A 86 -31.79 -4.88 6.11
C MET A 86 -32.59 -6.06 5.57
N ASP A 87 -31.90 -7.06 5.03
CA ASP A 87 -32.50 -8.32 4.59
C ASP A 87 -31.50 -9.47 4.69
N SER A 88 -31.98 -10.67 4.38
CA SER A 88 -31.14 -11.85 4.21
C SER A 88 -31.64 -12.70 3.04
N ASP A 89 -30.77 -13.56 2.54
CA ASP A 89 -31.12 -14.65 1.64
C ASP A 89 -30.42 -15.94 2.09
N GLU A 90 -30.39 -16.96 1.22
CA GLU A 90 -29.75 -18.25 1.52
C GLU A 90 -28.21 -18.16 1.65
N HIS A 91 -27.61 -17.03 1.25
CA HIS A 91 -26.16 -16.79 1.31
C HIS A 91 -25.79 -16.03 2.59
N GLY A 92 -26.62 -15.10 3.06
CA GLY A 92 -26.45 -14.48 4.37
C GLY A 92 -27.15 -13.13 4.53
N GLY A 93 -26.70 -12.37 5.54
CA GLY A 93 -27.31 -11.11 5.95
C GLY A 93 -26.71 -9.89 5.25
N ARG A 94 -27.55 -8.88 4.98
CA ARG A 94 -27.15 -7.63 4.32
C ARG A 94 -27.78 -6.42 5.00
N LEU A 95 -26.99 -5.37 5.15
CA LEU A 95 -27.41 -4.01 5.49
C LEU A 95 -26.98 -3.07 4.36
N ARG A 96 -27.88 -2.20 3.90
CA ARG A 96 -27.64 -1.22 2.84
C ARG A 96 -28.12 0.15 3.28
N VAL A 97 -27.30 1.16 3.01
CA VAL A 97 -27.70 2.58 3.00
C VAL A 97 -27.85 2.99 1.55
N LEU A 98 -29.00 3.56 1.20
CA LEU A 98 -29.33 3.95 -0.17
C LEU A 98 -29.28 5.48 -0.31
N GLY A 99 -28.78 5.94 -1.46
CA GLY A 99 -28.78 7.35 -1.85
C GLY A 99 -30.16 7.84 -2.28
N ALA A 100 -30.24 9.14 -2.59
CA ALA A 100 -31.48 9.79 -3.06
C ALA A 100 -31.95 9.30 -4.44
N ASP A 101 -31.13 8.54 -5.16
CA ASP A 101 -31.49 7.85 -6.40
C ASP A 101 -31.99 6.40 -6.16
N GLY A 102 -31.97 5.95 -4.90
CA GLY A 102 -32.36 4.60 -4.49
C GLY A 102 -31.27 3.54 -4.66
N LYS A 103 -30.06 3.91 -5.10
CA LYS A 103 -28.93 2.98 -5.24
C LYS A 103 -28.13 2.89 -3.95
N ALA A 104 -27.38 1.80 -3.77
CA ALA A 104 -26.61 1.60 -2.55
C ALA A 104 -25.38 2.51 -2.53
N SER A 105 -25.27 3.35 -1.50
CA SER A 105 -24.05 4.12 -1.21
C SER A 105 -23.12 3.36 -0.27
N VAL A 106 -23.68 2.54 0.62
CA VAL A 106 -22.92 1.67 1.54
C VAL A 106 -23.63 0.31 1.66
N LYS A 107 -22.87 -0.77 1.68
CA LYS A 107 -23.34 -2.13 1.94
C LYS A 107 -22.44 -2.78 2.96
N ILE A 108 -23.05 -3.45 3.93
CA ILE A 108 -22.41 -4.44 4.80
C ILE A 108 -23.05 -5.78 4.48
N GLY A 109 -22.25 -6.80 4.19
CA GLY A 109 -22.73 -8.13 3.87
C GLY A 109 -21.86 -9.19 4.53
N VAL A 110 -22.49 -10.27 4.98
CA VAL A 110 -21.80 -11.47 5.43
C VAL A 110 -22.41 -12.68 4.74
N ASP A 111 -21.56 -13.59 4.29
CA ASP A 111 -21.95 -14.90 3.75
C ASP A 111 -21.04 -16.01 4.29
N ARG A 112 -21.14 -17.21 3.71
CA ARG A 112 -20.31 -18.37 4.12
C ARG A 112 -18.82 -18.20 3.81
N GLN A 113 -18.46 -17.32 2.88
CA GLN A 113 -17.08 -17.06 2.45
C GLN A 113 -16.45 -15.90 3.22
N GLY A 114 -17.26 -15.02 3.81
CA GLY A 114 -16.82 -14.05 4.80
C GLY A 114 -17.65 -12.77 4.81
N GLY A 115 -17.02 -11.68 5.27
CA GLY A 115 -17.68 -10.39 5.48
C GLY A 115 -17.12 -9.30 4.58
N SER A 116 -17.94 -8.35 4.17
CA SER A 116 -17.49 -7.16 3.45
C SER A 116 -18.28 -5.91 3.80
N VAL A 117 -17.58 -4.78 3.72
CA VAL A 117 -18.13 -3.42 3.70
C VAL A 117 -17.72 -2.80 2.38
N ILE A 118 -18.67 -2.28 1.61
CA ILE A 118 -18.44 -1.65 0.31
C ILE A 118 -19.08 -0.26 0.33
N VAL A 119 -18.36 0.72 -0.21
CA VAL A 119 -18.81 2.10 -0.39
C VAL A 119 -18.76 2.43 -1.89
N TRP A 120 -19.85 2.96 -2.42
CA TRP A 120 -19.95 3.40 -3.81
C TRP A 120 -19.89 4.92 -3.92
N GLY A 121 -19.36 5.39 -5.04
CA GLY A 121 -19.40 6.78 -5.50
C GLY A 121 -20.76 7.14 -6.09
N ASP A 122 -20.90 8.40 -6.49
CA ASP A 122 -22.07 8.92 -7.19
C ASP A 122 -22.16 8.45 -8.66
N ASP A 123 -21.07 7.89 -9.17
CA ASP A 123 -20.90 7.26 -10.49
C ASP A 123 -21.25 5.76 -10.50
N ASP A 124 -21.80 5.23 -9.42
CA ASP A 124 -22.08 3.81 -9.17
C ASP A 124 -20.84 2.90 -9.15
N GLN A 125 -19.62 3.44 -9.05
CA GLN A 125 -18.40 2.65 -8.93
C GLN A 125 -18.04 2.42 -7.46
N GLU A 126 -17.40 1.28 -7.15
CA GLU A 126 -16.85 1.04 -5.82
C GLU A 126 -15.71 2.03 -5.57
N CYS A 127 -15.80 2.84 -4.50
CA CYS A 127 -14.72 3.74 -4.08
C CYS A 127 -13.87 3.12 -2.98
N ALA A 128 -14.48 2.31 -2.12
CA ALA A 128 -13.78 1.65 -1.03
C ALA A 128 -14.40 0.30 -0.68
N LYS A 129 -13.56 -0.65 -0.30
CA LYS A 129 -13.97 -1.97 0.17
C LYS A 129 -13.07 -2.43 1.30
N VAL A 130 -13.69 -2.99 2.34
CA VAL A 130 -13.01 -3.79 3.36
C VAL A 130 -13.65 -5.16 3.33
N GLY A 131 -12.86 -6.22 3.26
CA GLY A 131 -13.40 -7.58 3.19
C GLY A 131 -12.48 -8.60 3.82
N MET A 132 -13.08 -9.69 4.27
CA MET A 132 -12.40 -10.90 4.71
C MET A 132 -12.98 -12.06 3.91
N GLY A 133 -12.11 -12.84 3.26
CA GLY A 133 -12.47 -14.07 2.57
C GLY A 133 -11.68 -15.26 3.10
N ALA A 134 -11.83 -16.43 2.47
CA ALA A 134 -11.04 -17.61 2.77
C ALA A 134 -9.52 -17.38 2.60
N ASP A 135 -9.14 -16.53 1.65
CA ASP A 135 -7.74 -16.22 1.32
C ASP A 135 -7.17 -15.05 2.12
N GLY A 136 -7.95 -14.49 3.06
CA GLY A 136 -7.51 -13.44 3.96
C GLY A 136 -8.25 -12.11 3.83
N GLY A 137 -7.68 -11.08 4.45
CA GLY A 137 -8.29 -9.76 4.60
C GLY A 137 -7.78 -8.76 3.57
N THR A 138 -8.65 -7.88 3.08
CA THR A 138 -8.26 -6.80 2.17
C THR A 138 -8.98 -5.50 2.46
N VAL A 139 -8.25 -4.39 2.29
CA VAL A 139 -8.79 -3.04 2.14
C VAL A 139 -8.38 -2.54 0.77
N MET A 140 -9.32 -2.03 0.00
CA MET A 140 -9.10 -1.52 -1.36
C MET A 140 -9.76 -0.17 -1.52
N ILE A 141 -9.06 0.75 -2.17
CA ILE A 141 -9.53 2.09 -2.52
C ILE A 141 -9.36 2.28 -4.03
N TRP A 142 -10.40 2.79 -4.67
CA TRP A 142 -10.41 3.13 -6.10
C TRP A 142 -10.60 4.63 -6.28
N GLY A 143 -10.15 5.14 -7.43
CA GLY A 143 -10.46 6.51 -7.87
C GLY A 143 -11.77 6.57 -8.65
N GLU A 144 -12.24 7.78 -8.90
CA GLU A 144 -13.43 8.08 -9.73
C GLU A 144 -13.33 7.54 -11.17
N ASP A 145 -12.12 7.21 -11.64
CA ASP A 145 -11.92 6.56 -12.94
C ASP A 145 -12.07 5.02 -12.88
N GLY A 146 -12.55 4.49 -11.75
CA GLY A 146 -12.69 3.06 -11.47
C GLY A 146 -11.36 2.32 -11.29
N LYS A 147 -10.21 3.02 -11.27
CA LYS A 147 -8.90 2.39 -11.12
C LYS A 147 -8.48 2.30 -9.67
N ALA A 148 -7.79 1.21 -9.34
CA ALA A 148 -7.14 1.03 -8.06
C ALA A 148 -6.23 2.22 -7.70
N ARG A 149 -6.23 2.59 -6.42
CA ARG A 149 -5.34 3.63 -5.84
C ARG A 149 -4.55 3.11 -4.67
N ALA A 150 -5.15 2.30 -3.81
CA ALA A 150 -4.47 1.68 -2.67
C ALA A 150 -5.06 0.31 -2.32
N LYS A 151 -4.19 -0.62 -1.90
CA LYS A 151 -4.56 -1.93 -1.35
C LYS A 151 -3.76 -2.17 -0.08
N ILE A 152 -4.43 -2.63 0.97
CA ILE A 152 -3.82 -3.37 2.08
C ILE A 152 -4.34 -4.81 1.98
N GLY A 153 -3.46 -5.80 2.06
CA GLY A 153 -3.80 -7.22 2.04
C GLY A 153 -3.12 -7.95 3.18
N ALA A 154 -3.83 -8.90 3.79
CA ALA A 154 -3.29 -9.90 4.70
C ALA A 154 -3.69 -11.26 4.15
N GLU A 155 -2.74 -11.97 3.56
CA GLU A 155 -2.87 -13.24 2.86
C GLU A 155 -2.12 -14.34 3.66
N GLY A 156 -2.31 -15.61 3.32
CA GLY A 156 -1.78 -16.73 4.12
C GLY A 156 -0.25 -16.76 4.27
N ASP A 157 0.47 -16.15 3.33
CA ASP A 157 1.92 -16.04 3.30
C ASP A 157 2.46 -14.73 3.88
N GLY A 158 1.59 -13.77 4.20
CA GLY A 158 1.96 -12.53 4.88
C GLY A 158 1.13 -11.30 4.49
N GLY A 159 1.74 -10.11 4.59
CA GLY A 159 1.06 -8.83 4.42
C GLY A 159 1.54 -8.08 3.19
N SER A 160 0.66 -7.31 2.56
CA SER A 160 1.04 -6.42 1.46
C SER A 160 0.35 -5.05 1.51
N PHE A 161 1.05 -4.05 0.99
CA PHE A 161 0.52 -2.72 0.73
C PHE A 161 0.94 -2.26 -0.66
N VAL A 162 0.01 -1.78 -1.47
CA VAL A 162 0.29 -1.34 -2.84
C VAL A 162 -0.35 0.03 -3.08
N LEU A 163 0.39 0.94 -3.72
CA LEU A 163 -0.12 2.20 -4.24
C LEU A 163 -0.03 2.21 -5.76
N TRP A 164 -1.08 2.68 -6.42
CA TRP A 164 -1.15 2.84 -7.87
C TRP A 164 -1.24 4.32 -8.26
N GLY A 165 -0.64 4.66 -9.39
CA GLY A 165 -0.76 5.98 -10.00
C GLY A 165 -2.08 6.15 -10.75
N ALA A 166 -2.35 7.39 -11.20
CA ALA A 166 -3.51 7.74 -12.02
C ALA A 166 -3.66 6.88 -13.29
N ASP A 167 -2.54 6.45 -13.85
CA ASP A 167 -2.48 5.57 -15.04
C ASP A 167 -2.83 4.10 -14.74
N GLY A 168 -3.06 3.74 -13.48
CA GLY A 168 -3.37 2.37 -13.05
C GLY A 168 -2.13 1.48 -12.87
N LYS A 169 -0.91 2.05 -12.97
CA LYS A 169 0.34 1.31 -12.73
C LYS A 169 0.76 1.42 -11.27
N ALA A 170 1.31 0.33 -10.72
CA ALA A 170 1.87 0.35 -9.37
C ALA A 170 3.03 1.35 -9.30
N ARG A 171 3.08 2.12 -8.20
CA ARG A 171 4.13 3.10 -7.89
C ARG A 171 4.94 2.71 -6.67
N SER A 172 4.33 2.02 -5.74
CA SER A 172 5.05 1.38 -4.64
C SER A 172 4.34 0.13 -4.16
N LYS A 173 5.13 -0.80 -3.63
CA LYS A 173 4.66 -2.01 -2.95
C LYS A 173 5.53 -2.25 -1.73
N MET A 174 4.90 -2.60 -0.62
CA MET A 174 5.53 -3.23 0.52
C MET A 174 4.95 -4.62 0.67
N ALA A 175 5.79 -5.61 1.00
CA ALA A 175 5.35 -6.96 1.30
C ALA A 175 6.15 -7.53 2.47
N ALA A 176 5.48 -8.31 3.29
CA ALA A 176 6.08 -9.14 4.33
C ALA A 176 5.70 -10.59 4.05
N ALA A 177 6.66 -11.50 4.20
CA ALA A 177 6.51 -12.93 4.06
C ALA A 177 7.31 -13.63 5.19
N GLU A 178 7.12 -14.95 5.33
CA GLU A 178 7.83 -15.74 6.35
C GLU A 178 9.35 -15.55 6.31
N GLN A 179 9.93 -15.49 5.12
CA GLN A 179 11.37 -15.40 4.92
C GLN A 179 11.91 -13.95 4.93
N GLY A 180 11.04 -12.96 5.14
CA GLY A 180 11.46 -11.56 5.26
C GLY A 180 10.52 -10.54 4.60
N GLY A 181 11.04 -9.35 4.35
CA GLY A 181 10.27 -8.20 3.89
C GLY A 181 10.88 -7.53 2.67
N SER A 182 10.04 -6.87 1.87
CA SER A 182 10.49 -6.07 0.73
C SER A 182 9.68 -4.80 0.53
N MET A 183 10.33 -3.80 -0.04
CA MET A 183 9.71 -2.59 -0.58
C MET A 183 10.27 -2.32 -1.97
N ILE A 184 9.42 -1.96 -2.92
CA ILE A 184 9.82 -1.55 -4.26
C ILE A 184 9.09 -0.27 -4.63
N ILE A 185 9.80 0.66 -5.26
CA ILE A 185 9.27 1.90 -5.85
C ILE A 185 9.53 1.85 -7.36
N TRP A 186 8.49 2.09 -8.16
CA TRP A 186 8.57 2.10 -9.62
C TRP A 186 8.50 3.52 -10.19
N GLY A 187 9.24 3.73 -11.27
CA GLY A 187 9.19 4.95 -12.08
C GLY A 187 7.93 5.02 -12.96
N PRO A 188 7.69 6.17 -13.62
CA PRO A 188 6.56 6.36 -14.55
C PRO A 188 6.52 5.33 -15.68
N ASP A 189 7.68 4.88 -16.15
CA ASP A 189 7.88 3.86 -17.17
C ASP A 189 7.60 2.43 -16.71
N GLY A 190 7.34 2.21 -15.42
CA GLY A 190 7.11 0.90 -14.82
C GLY A 190 8.39 0.16 -14.44
N GLN A 191 9.56 0.80 -14.55
CA GLN A 191 10.83 0.20 -14.13
C GLN A 191 11.10 0.47 -12.65
N PRO A 192 11.68 -0.48 -11.89
CA PRO A 192 12.10 -0.24 -10.51
C PRO A 192 13.11 0.92 -10.42
N ARG A 193 12.92 1.81 -9.45
CA ARG A 193 13.80 2.95 -9.15
C ARG A 193 14.48 2.83 -7.80
N ALA A 194 13.81 2.21 -6.84
CA ALA A 194 14.38 1.88 -5.55
C ALA A 194 13.80 0.57 -5.05
N ALA A 195 14.61 -0.21 -4.33
CA ALA A 195 14.17 -1.42 -3.68
C ALA A 195 14.89 -1.60 -2.34
N LEU A 196 14.19 -2.17 -1.37
CA LEU A 196 14.70 -2.67 -0.10
C LEU A 196 14.25 -4.13 0.03
N GLY A 197 15.14 -5.01 0.44
CA GLY A 197 14.84 -6.39 0.80
C GLY A 197 15.55 -6.76 2.09
N VAL A 198 14.89 -7.55 2.94
CA VAL A 198 15.47 -8.10 4.16
C VAL A 198 15.10 -9.57 4.22
N THR A 199 16.06 -10.42 4.56
CA THR A 199 15.89 -11.86 4.79
C THR A 199 16.50 -12.25 6.14
N GLY A 200 16.44 -13.53 6.49
CA GLY A 200 17.16 -14.06 7.66
C GLY A 200 18.70 -13.97 7.56
N GLU A 201 19.24 -13.78 6.35
CA GLU A 201 20.69 -13.72 6.09
C GLU A 201 21.23 -12.30 6.06
N GLY A 202 20.37 -11.29 5.86
CA GLY A 202 20.84 -9.92 5.69
C GLY A 202 19.82 -8.96 5.09
N GLY A 203 20.29 -7.77 4.77
CA GLY A 203 19.51 -6.70 4.16
C GLY A 203 20.19 -6.14 2.92
N VAL A 204 19.38 -5.76 1.92
CA VAL A 204 19.84 -5.10 0.71
C VAL A 204 18.95 -3.89 0.39
N MET A 205 19.58 -2.80 -0.03
CA MET A 205 18.90 -1.65 -0.62
C MET A 205 19.59 -1.24 -1.91
N GLY A 206 18.82 -0.88 -2.92
CA GLY A 206 19.37 -0.39 -4.18
C GLY A 206 18.55 0.73 -4.79
N VAL A 207 19.23 1.61 -5.52
CA VAL A 207 18.61 2.63 -6.38
C VAL A 207 19.07 2.39 -7.82
N SER A 208 18.12 2.53 -8.75
CA SER A 208 18.34 2.31 -10.18
C SER A 208 18.13 3.58 -10.99
N GLY A 209 18.90 3.71 -12.06
CA GLY A 209 18.79 4.80 -13.01
C GLY A 209 17.56 4.67 -13.90
N ASN A 210 17.38 5.65 -14.78
CA ASN A 210 16.24 5.67 -15.72
C ASN A 210 16.24 4.48 -16.70
N ASP A 211 17.40 3.89 -16.96
CA ASP A 211 17.60 2.70 -17.78
C ASP A 211 17.31 1.38 -17.05
N GLY A 212 16.83 1.44 -15.79
CA GLY A 212 16.54 0.26 -14.95
C GLY A 212 17.79 -0.43 -14.40
N ARG A 213 18.99 0.12 -14.62
CA ARG A 213 20.24 -0.44 -14.08
C ARG A 213 20.54 0.14 -12.70
N ALA A 214 21.06 -0.68 -11.81
CA ALA A 214 21.52 -0.23 -10.50
C ALA A 214 22.56 0.90 -10.63
N ARG A 215 22.44 1.90 -9.76
CA ARG A 215 23.35 3.05 -9.63
C ARG A 215 24.02 3.10 -8.28
N ALA A 216 23.34 2.63 -7.23
CA ALA A 216 23.98 2.30 -5.97
C ALA A 216 23.26 1.12 -5.32
N VAL A 217 24.03 0.28 -4.63
CA VAL A 217 23.53 -0.87 -3.86
C VAL A 217 24.27 -0.92 -2.55
N MET A 218 23.54 -1.10 -1.46
CA MET A 218 24.05 -1.39 -0.12
C MET A 218 23.56 -2.77 0.28
N GLY A 219 24.46 -3.62 0.77
CA GLY A 219 24.15 -4.93 1.32
C GLY A 219 24.83 -5.11 2.67
N VAL A 220 24.21 -5.90 3.53
CA VAL A 220 24.77 -6.34 4.82
C VAL A 220 24.32 -7.77 5.07
N ASP A 221 25.25 -8.61 5.52
CA ASP A 221 25.01 -9.99 5.92
C ASP A 221 25.82 -10.31 7.20
N THR A 222 26.02 -11.60 7.49
CA THR A 222 26.79 -12.04 8.65
C THR A 222 28.29 -11.80 8.55
N ASP A 223 28.80 -11.63 7.33
CA ASP A 223 30.23 -11.55 7.04
C ASP A 223 30.68 -10.08 6.95
N GLY A 224 29.76 -9.17 6.60
CA GLY A 224 30.05 -7.75 6.58
C GLY A 224 29.00 -6.87 5.91
N GLY A 225 29.45 -5.71 5.46
CA GLY A 225 28.63 -4.72 4.77
C GLY A 225 29.35 -4.11 3.59
N ASP A 226 28.63 -3.90 2.49
CA ASP A 226 29.17 -3.37 1.24
C ASP A 226 28.22 -2.30 0.67
N LEU A 227 28.78 -1.18 0.24
CA LEU A 227 28.13 -0.13 -0.50
C LEU A 227 28.89 0.10 -1.81
N ARG A 228 28.21 -0.14 -2.93
CA ARG A 228 28.76 0.07 -4.28
C ARG A 228 28.00 1.18 -4.99
N VAL A 229 28.75 2.03 -5.70
CA VAL A 229 28.22 3.02 -6.65
C VAL A 229 28.67 2.63 -8.05
N PHE A 230 27.76 2.63 -9.01
CA PHE A 230 27.99 2.20 -10.39
C PHE A 230 27.90 3.37 -11.37
N GLY A 231 28.77 3.34 -12.38
CA GLY A 231 28.70 4.23 -13.53
C GLY A 231 27.58 3.83 -14.50
N ASN A 232 27.34 4.68 -15.51
CA ASN A 232 26.33 4.40 -16.55
C ASN A 232 26.63 3.12 -17.36
N ASP A 233 27.90 2.74 -17.44
CA ASP A 233 28.38 1.51 -18.07
C ASP A 233 28.22 0.26 -17.18
N GLY A 234 27.67 0.40 -15.97
CA GLY A 234 27.47 -0.70 -15.02
C GLY A 234 28.72 -1.11 -14.25
N ARG A 235 29.85 -0.41 -14.44
CA ARG A 235 31.09 -0.69 -13.69
C ARG A 235 31.07 0.04 -12.35
N THR A 236 31.65 -0.58 -11.32
CA THR A 236 31.85 0.04 -10.01
C THR A 236 32.73 1.29 -10.15
N ARG A 237 32.35 2.36 -9.46
CA ARG A 237 33.06 3.64 -9.36
C ARG A 237 33.45 3.98 -7.94
N GLY A 238 32.64 3.57 -6.97
CA GLY A 238 32.91 3.74 -5.55
C GLY A 238 32.58 2.46 -4.81
N VAL A 239 33.38 2.15 -3.79
CA VAL A 239 33.16 1.06 -2.85
C VAL A 239 33.37 1.58 -1.43
N LEU A 240 32.54 1.13 -0.51
CA LEU A 240 32.76 1.17 0.93
C LEU A 240 32.41 -0.23 1.43
N SER A 241 33.40 -0.96 1.93
CA SER A 241 33.24 -2.36 2.33
C SER A 241 33.86 -2.58 3.70
N VAL A 242 33.20 -3.39 4.51
CA VAL A 242 33.74 -3.92 5.76
C VAL A 242 33.51 -5.42 5.74
N GLU A 243 34.57 -6.20 5.92
CA GLU A 243 34.53 -7.66 5.98
C GLU A 243 35.51 -8.12 7.06
N ALA A 244 35.02 -8.88 8.04
CA ALA A 244 35.79 -9.28 9.22
C ALA A 244 36.52 -8.08 9.90
N ASP A 245 37.86 -8.09 9.91
CA ASP A 245 38.74 -7.07 10.48
C ASP A 245 39.19 -6.01 9.46
N VAL A 246 38.71 -6.09 8.21
CA VAL A 246 39.13 -5.23 7.10
C VAL A 246 38.04 -4.22 6.74
N GLY A 247 38.40 -2.94 6.76
CA GLY A 247 37.55 -1.85 6.27
C GLY A 247 38.21 -1.12 5.09
N VAL A 248 37.51 -0.94 3.98
CA VAL A 248 38.04 -0.32 2.76
C VAL A 248 37.05 0.69 2.17
N ILE A 249 37.58 1.85 1.75
CA ILE A 249 36.92 2.80 0.86
C ILE A 249 37.76 2.91 -0.41
N GLY A 250 37.11 2.78 -1.57
CA GLY A 250 37.79 2.78 -2.85
C GLY A 250 37.07 3.59 -3.92
N VAL A 251 37.85 4.19 -4.81
CA VAL A 251 37.37 4.84 -6.04
C VAL A 251 38.02 4.15 -7.23
N ALA A 252 37.21 3.78 -8.21
CA ALA A 252 37.65 3.16 -9.45
C ALA A 252 37.51 4.12 -10.64
N GLY A 253 38.47 4.02 -11.57
CA GLY A 253 38.47 4.77 -12.83
C GLY A 253 37.36 4.32 -13.77
N HIS A 254 37.22 5.01 -14.90
CA HIS A 254 36.20 4.73 -15.92
C HIS A 254 36.28 3.30 -16.52
N ASP A 255 37.47 2.69 -16.48
CA ASP A 255 37.75 1.31 -16.88
C ASP A 255 37.29 0.27 -15.84
N GLY A 256 36.86 0.70 -14.65
CA GLY A 256 36.46 -0.17 -13.54
C GLY A 256 37.63 -0.65 -12.68
N ARG A 257 38.87 -0.20 -12.95
CA ARG A 257 40.03 -0.55 -12.14
C ARG A 257 40.19 0.43 -10.97
N PRO A 258 40.71 0.00 -9.81
CA PRO A 258 41.00 0.91 -8.70
C PRO A 258 41.89 2.09 -9.12
N ARG A 259 41.65 3.25 -8.53
CA ARG A 259 42.49 4.45 -8.66
C ARG A 259 42.94 4.99 -7.32
N VAL A 260 42.08 4.91 -6.31
CA VAL A 260 42.43 5.22 -4.93
C VAL A 260 41.77 4.18 -4.01
N GLY A 261 42.51 3.69 -3.03
CA GLY A 261 41.98 2.87 -1.94
C GLY A 261 42.50 3.39 -0.61
N VAL A 262 41.64 3.48 0.39
CA VAL A 262 41.98 3.74 1.78
C VAL A 262 41.44 2.56 2.57
N GLY A 263 42.24 1.97 3.44
CA GLY A 263 41.77 0.86 4.25
C GLY A 263 42.53 0.67 5.53
N VAL A 264 42.00 -0.24 6.34
CA VAL A 264 42.57 -0.70 7.60
C VAL A 264 42.31 -2.20 7.70
N ASN A 265 43.26 -2.93 8.26
CA ASN A 265 43.12 -4.33 8.68
C ASN A 265 43.59 -4.47 10.15
N ALA A 266 43.70 -5.69 10.68
CA ALA A 266 44.18 -5.90 12.05
C ALA A 266 45.57 -5.32 12.36
N ASP A 267 46.44 -5.17 11.36
CA ASP A 267 47.86 -4.86 11.55
C ASP A 267 48.23 -3.44 11.10
N GLU A 268 47.55 -2.89 10.09
CA GLU A 268 47.93 -1.64 9.44
C GLU A 268 46.75 -0.84 8.85
N GLY A 269 46.95 0.48 8.78
CA GLY A 269 46.18 1.39 7.94
C GLY A 269 46.96 1.77 6.69
N PHE A 270 46.27 1.88 5.55
CA PHE A 270 46.91 2.17 4.27
C PHE A 270 46.10 3.14 3.39
N VAL A 271 46.82 3.87 2.53
CA VAL A 271 46.28 4.63 1.39
C VAL A 271 47.10 4.30 0.16
N ASN A 272 46.45 3.81 -0.90
CA ASN A 272 47.09 3.48 -2.16
C ASN A 272 46.47 4.29 -3.31
N VAL A 273 47.32 4.88 -4.15
CA VAL A 273 46.98 5.51 -5.42
C VAL A 273 47.52 4.65 -6.55
N TYR A 274 46.68 4.30 -7.51
CA TYR A 274 46.99 3.39 -8.61
C TYR A 274 47.06 4.13 -9.94
N GLY A 275 48.01 3.73 -10.79
CA GLY A 275 48.08 4.15 -12.19
C GLY A 275 47.11 3.37 -13.07
N ASP A 276 47.00 3.77 -14.35
CA ASP A 276 46.10 3.12 -15.31
C ASP A 276 46.47 1.66 -15.62
N ASP A 277 47.74 1.30 -15.42
CA ASP A 277 48.23 -0.09 -15.51
C ASP A 277 47.89 -0.96 -14.29
N GLY A 278 47.21 -0.39 -13.28
CA GLY A 278 46.83 -1.07 -12.06
C GLY A 278 47.94 -1.20 -11.02
N ARG A 279 49.13 -0.63 -11.29
CA ARG A 279 50.24 -0.59 -10.31
C ARG A 279 50.10 0.59 -9.36
N VAL A 280 50.57 0.41 -8.13
CA VAL A 280 50.65 1.49 -7.14
C VAL A 280 51.64 2.56 -7.61
N ARG A 281 51.25 3.83 -7.51
CA ARG A 281 52.05 5.03 -7.82
C ARG A 281 52.32 5.88 -6.58
N GLY A 282 51.44 5.81 -5.59
CA GLY A 282 51.65 6.39 -4.28
C GLY A 282 51.10 5.46 -3.21
N ALA A 283 51.83 5.28 -2.13
CA ALA A 283 51.36 4.55 -0.95
C ALA A 283 51.64 5.34 0.31
N MET A 284 50.77 5.20 1.29
CA MET A 284 50.99 5.56 2.68
C MET A 284 50.59 4.36 3.53
N GLY A 285 51.42 3.99 4.49
CA GLY A 285 51.16 2.89 5.41
C GLY A 285 51.47 3.29 6.84
N VAL A 286 50.71 2.76 7.80
CA VAL A 286 50.99 2.91 9.23
C VAL A 286 50.62 1.62 9.96
N GLY A 287 51.53 1.15 10.81
CA GLY A 287 51.31 0.01 11.71
C GLY A 287 52.11 0.20 13.00
N ASP A 288 52.15 -0.84 13.83
CA ASP A 288 52.75 -0.75 15.18
C ASP A 288 54.23 -0.34 15.17
N GLY A 289 54.99 -0.74 14.14
CA GLY A 289 56.42 -0.43 14.02
C GLY A 289 56.74 0.94 13.40
N GLY A 290 55.72 1.73 13.02
CA GLY A 290 55.89 3.02 12.37
C GLY A 290 55.03 3.22 11.12
N GLY A 291 55.43 4.18 10.27
CA GLY A 291 54.68 4.48 9.06
C GLY A 291 55.51 5.18 8.00
N ASP A 292 55.02 5.16 6.77
CA ASP A 292 55.73 5.74 5.65
C ASP A 292 54.84 6.23 4.51
N VAL A 293 55.49 7.00 3.62
CA VAL A 293 54.92 7.54 2.38
C VAL A 293 55.87 7.24 1.24
N ARG A 294 55.39 6.55 0.21
CA ARG A 294 56.16 6.11 -0.95
C ARG A 294 55.58 6.65 -2.24
N VAL A 295 56.44 7.04 -3.18
CA VAL A 295 56.10 7.32 -4.58
C VAL A 295 56.80 6.30 -5.46
N TYR A 296 56.07 5.68 -6.38
CA TYR A 296 56.59 4.63 -7.26
C TYR A 296 56.67 5.09 -8.71
N GLY A 297 57.77 4.72 -9.37
CA GLY A 297 57.98 4.92 -10.80
C GLY A 297 57.06 4.04 -11.64
N SER A 298 57.05 4.26 -12.96
CA SER A 298 56.21 3.51 -13.91
C SER A 298 56.46 2.00 -13.91
N ASP A 299 57.69 1.60 -13.57
CA ASP A 299 58.21 0.24 -13.41
C ASP A 299 57.74 -0.47 -12.13
N GLY A 300 57.16 0.26 -11.17
CA GLY A 300 56.76 -0.25 -9.86
C GLY A 300 57.86 -0.19 -8.80
N VAL A 301 59.01 0.41 -9.09
CA VAL A 301 60.09 0.63 -8.12
C VAL A 301 59.77 1.90 -7.32
N ALA A 302 59.91 1.84 -5.98
CA ALA A 302 59.77 3.03 -5.14
C ALA A 302 60.89 4.02 -5.48
N GLN A 303 60.57 5.24 -5.90
CA GLN A 303 61.57 6.25 -6.30
C GLN A 303 61.79 7.31 -5.22
N ALA A 304 60.83 7.47 -4.31
CA ALA A 304 60.98 8.33 -3.15
C ALA A 304 60.23 7.73 -1.96
N CYS A 305 60.82 7.84 -0.77
CA CYS A 305 60.23 7.39 0.48
C CYS A 305 60.54 8.37 1.61
N LEU A 306 59.54 8.60 2.46
CA LEU A 306 59.68 9.19 3.79
C LEU A 306 59.07 8.21 4.79
N GLY A 307 59.89 7.64 5.68
CA GLY A 307 59.45 6.67 6.67
C GLY A 307 59.92 7.01 8.07
N VAL A 308 59.16 6.58 9.06
CA VAL A 308 59.50 6.64 10.49
C VAL A 308 59.20 5.30 11.13
N GLY A 309 60.05 4.87 12.05
CA GLY A 309 59.82 3.70 12.90
C GLY A 309 60.62 3.79 14.19
N ASP A 310 60.65 2.70 14.95
CA ASP A 310 61.30 2.63 16.27
C ASP A 310 62.80 2.99 16.24
N GLU A 311 63.46 2.69 15.12
CA GLU A 311 64.88 3.01 14.90
C GLU A 311 65.12 4.45 14.41
N GLY A 312 64.05 5.22 14.16
CA GLY A 312 64.08 6.61 13.74
C GLY A 312 63.45 6.88 12.37
N GLY A 313 63.67 8.09 11.84
CA GLY A 313 63.14 8.52 10.55
C GLY A 313 64.18 8.47 9.43
N MET A 314 63.72 8.14 8.23
CA MET A 314 64.51 8.08 7.00
C MET A 314 63.79 8.75 5.84
N MET A 315 64.54 9.47 5.01
CA MET A 315 64.06 9.96 3.73
C MET A 315 65.08 9.62 2.66
N TYR A 316 64.62 9.05 1.55
CA TYR A 316 65.48 8.73 0.42
C TYR A 316 64.78 8.93 -0.93
N ALA A 317 65.59 9.12 -1.97
CA ALA A 317 65.19 9.03 -3.37
C ALA A 317 66.15 8.07 -4.10
N GLN A 318 65.63 7.32 -5.07
CA GLN A 318 66.39 6.35 -5.87
C GLN A 318 65.99 6.40 -7.35
N ASN A 319 66.89 5.97 -8.23
CA ASN A 319 66.64 5.86 -9.67
C ASN A 319 65.80 4.60 -10.00
N THR A 320 65.49 4.40 -11.29
CA THR A 320 64.73 3.23 -11.79
C THR A 320 65.47 1.90 -11.60
N ASP A 321 66.79 1.93 -11.45
CA ASP A 321 67.61 0.74 -11.20
C ASP A 321 67.67 0.38 -9.70
N GLY A 322 67.01 1.18 -8.84
CA GLY A 322 66.98 1.00 -7.40
C GLY A 322 68.18 1.59 -6.66
N GLU A 323 69.06 2.32 -7.35
CA GLU A 323 70.21 2.98 -6.72
C GLU A 323 69.78 4.26 -6.01
N VAL A 324 70.08 4.35 -4.72
CA VAL A 324 69.75 5.52 -3.90
C VAL A 324 70.57 6.72 -4.35
N THR A 325 69.90 7.73 -4.91
CA THR A 325 70.51 8.95 -5.43
C THR A 325 70.58 10.06 -4.39
N THR A 326 69.73 10.03 -3.35
CA THR A 326 69.75 10.99 -2.25
C THR A 326 69.25 10.34 -0.97
N THR A 327 69.94 10.57 0.15
CA THR A 327 69.47 10.24 1.49
C THR A 327 69.54 11.46 2.39
N LEU A 328 68.56 11.60 3.26
CA LEU A 328 68.55 12.57 4.36
C LEU A 328 68.39 11.80 5.68
N PRO A 329 69.47 11.21 6.22
CA PRO A 329 69.45 10.61 7.55
C PRO A 329 69.47 11.69 8.65
N ARG A 330 69.06 11.30 9.86
CA ARG A 330 69.13 12.10 11.10
C ARG A 330 70.44 12.91 11.17
N ARG A 331 70.34 14.24 11.27
CA ARG A 331 71.41 15.07 11.85
C ARG A 331 71.50 14.73 13.34
N GLY A 332 72.23 13.67 13.69
CA GLY A 332 72.78 13.51 15.02
C GLY A 332 73.91 14.54 15.20
N ARG A 333 73.82 15.39 16.21
CA ARG A 333 74.98 16.20 16.66
C ARG A 333 76.16 15.24 16.91
N PRO A 334 77.38 15.50 16.41
CA PRO A 334 78.54 14.77 16.89
C PRO A 334 78.74 15.07 18.38
N ALA A 335 79.03 14.03 19.16
CA ALA A 335 79.51 14.17 20.52
C ALA A 335 80.73 15.11 20.50
N ARG A 336 80.67 16.19 21.28
CA ARG A 336 81.89 16.93 21.61
C ARG A 336 82.66 16.07 22.59
N VAL A 337 83.84 15.60 22.16
CA VAL A 337 84.94 15.23 23.06
C VAL A 337 85.38 16.48 23.81
#